data_AF-A0A3S1AN13-F1
#
_entry.id   AF-A0A3S1AN13-F1
#
_cell.length_a   1.000
_cell.length_b   1.000
_cell.length_c   1.000
_cell.angle_alpha   90.00
_cell.angle_beta   90.00
_cell.angle_gamma   90.00
#
_symmetry.space_group_name_H-M   'P 1'
#
loop_
_entity.id
_entity.type
_entity.pdbx_description
1 polymer ?
#
loop_
_entity_poly.entity_id
_entity_poly.type
_entity_poly.pdbx_seq_one_letter_code
_entity_poly.pdbx_strand_id
1 'polypeptide(L)'
;MPKNSEEPRKFDAVKGGQVPPPVSGAVLGGIEGLRQRFATGNEQVRLDAVTNASIYGDEALDILVKALKDASLQVRVKAYQILKELNQAESETAKGIRLNIGDKIYCVYLSSLSYGDDGYYVRDAIDDIDDEDEDYDEYEERSEKNLLYKPQLDDGEGYAHYIAALKYNEKSITEEDYRPVVISPHIFREEAEEAAEILHRKRLLQVYYEYGMIYEQNYYDKDQLNQWCKENNLSIACKRNEESEKFQVRIYRTLQDKLNIELLKKFWEYTVSGHLAFVHECIIDRKCYLRPNHNF
;
A
#
# COMPACT_ATOMS: atom_id res chain seq x y z
N MET A 1 5.81 51.08 -14.30
CA MET A 1 6.91 50.12 -14.48
C MET A 1 7.22 49.53 -13.11
N PRO A 2 7.10 48.21 -12.89
CA PRO A 2 7.47 47.62 -11.61
C PRO A 2 8.98 47.34 -11.59
N LYS A 3 9.62 47.57 -10.44
CA LYS A 3 11.04 47.28 -10.19
C LYS A 3 11.21 45.77 -10.05
N ASN A 4 11.96 45.14 -10.95
CA ASN A 4 12.53 43.82 -10.71
C ASN A 4 13.53 43.92 -9.56
N SER A 5 13.27 43.18 -8.49
CA SER A 5 14.18 43.03 -7.35
C SER A 5 15.19 41.93 -7.69
N GLU A 6 16.38 42.31 -8.15
CA GLU A 6 17.49 41.40 -8.48
C GLU A 6 18.29 40.94 -7.25
N GLU A 7 17.66 40.83 -6.07
CA GLU A 7 18.36 40.36 -4.88
C GLU A 7 18.32 38.82 -4.79
N PRO A 8 19.49 38.15 -4.68
CA PRO A 8 19.56 36.70 -4.58
C PRO A 8 18.90 36.20 -3.28
N ARG A 9 18.06 35.17 -3.41
CA ARG A 9 17.35 34.51 -2.31
C ARG A 9 18.30 33.61 -1.52
N LYS A 10 17.84 33.14 -0.35
CA LYS A 10 18.59 32.29 0.60
C LYS A 10 19.24 31.04 0.00
N PHE A 11 18.76 30.56 -1.15
CA PHE A 11 19.28 29.37 -1.86
C PHE A 11 20.01 29.70 -3.16
N ASP A 12 20.20 30.98 -3.48
CA ASP A 12 20.96 31.41 -4.64
C ASP A 12 22.46 31.42 -4.29
N ALA A 13 23.24 30.64 -5.03
CA ALA A 13 24.68 30.55 -4.81
C ALA A 13 25.40 31.84 -5.27
N VAL A 14 26.18 32.45 -4.36
CA VAL A 14 27.01 33.62 -4.65
C VAL A 14 28.40 33.19 -5.13
N LYS A 15 28.83 33.66 -6.31
CA LYS A 15 30.13 33.30 -6.92
C LYS A 15 31.32 33.94 -6.19
N GLY A 16 32.32 33.13 -5.88
CA GLY A 16 33.67 33.59 -5.54
C GLY A 16 34.68 33.29 -6.65
N GLY A 17 35.57 34.27 -6.95
CA GLY A 17 36.96 34.04 -7.34
C GLY A 17 37.33 33.94 -8.84
N GLN A 18 38.34 34.74 -9.23
CA GLN A 18 38.88 34.97 -10.59
C GLN A 18 39.70 33.79 -11.19
N VAL A 19 39.05 32.69 -11.55
CA VAL A 19 39.64 31.67 -12.44
C VAL A 19 38.77 31.57 -13.69
N PRO A 20 39.34 31.63 -14.92
CA PRO A 20 38.53 31.57 -16.14
C PRO A 20 37.83 30.20 -16.20
N PRO A 21 36.51 30.17 -16.48
CA PRO A 21 35.72 28.97 -16.34
C PRO A 21 36.10 27.94 -17.41
N PRO A 22 36.14 26.64 -17.07
CA PRO A 22 36.12 25.59 -18.08
C PRO A 22 34.82 25.68 -18.88
N VAL A 23 34.89 25.29 -20.14
CA VAL A 23 33.82 25.34 -21.14
C VAL A 23 32.55 24.66 -20.61
N SER A 24 31.49 25.45 -20.36
CA SER A 24 30.19 25.11 -19.74
C SER A 24 30.25 24.80 -18.22
N GLY A 25 29.54 25.49 -17.32
CA GLY A 25 28.54 26.52 -17.47
C GLY A 25 28.36 27.26 -16.14
N ALA A 26 27.66 28.39 -16.22
CA ALA A 26 27.21 29.12 -15.05
C ALA A 26 26.50 28.18 -14.05
N VAL A 27 26.76 28.35 -12.76
CA VAL A 27 25.90 27.80 -11.72
C VAL A 27 24.57 28.52 -11.87
N LEU A 28 23.65 27.94 -12.64
CA LEU A 28 22.30 28.45 -12.79
C LEU A 28 21.64 28.30 -11.42
N GLY A 29 21.56 29.40 -10.66
CA GLY A 29 20.74 29.49 -9.46
C GLY A 29 19.26 29.62 -9.82
N GLY A 30 18.38 29.65 -8.82
CA GLY A 30 16.96 29.87 -9.06
C GLY A 30 16.25 28.79 -9.91
N ILE A 31 15.17 29.21 -10.58
CA ILE A 31 14.29 28.33 -11.37
C ILE A 31 15.01 27.70 -12.58
N GLU A 32 15.98 28.39 -13.18
CA GLU A 32 16.72 27.86 -14.33
C GLU A 32 17.65 26.72 -13.91
N GLY A 33 18.27 26.83 -12.73
CA GLY A 33 19.00 25.72 -12.13
C GLY A 33 18.13 24.51 -11.86
N LEU A 34 16.90 24.75 -11.40
CA LEU A 34 15.92 23.70 -11.16
C LEU A 34 15.53 23.00 -12.47
N ARG A 35 15.28 23.77 -13.56
CA ARG A 35 15.02 23.22 -14.90
C ARG A 35 16.15 22.34 -15.39
N GLN A 36 17.40 22.81 -15.26
CA GLN A 36 18.56 22.05 -15.70
C GLN A 36 18.71 20.75 -14.89
N ARG A 37 18.59 20.81 -13.56
CA ARG A 37 18.66 19.62 -12.69
C ARG A 37 17.56 18.62 -13.01
N PHE A 38 16.33 19.08 -13.25
CA PHE A 38 15.25 18.20 -13.66
C PHE A 38 15.52 17.56 -15.03
N ALA A 39 16.06 18.32 -16.00
CA ALA A 39 16.29 17.82 -17.34
C ALA A 39 17.44 16.81 -17.46
N THR A 40 18.54 17.00 -16.71
CA THR A 40 19.77 16.21 -16.87
C THR A 40 20.14 15.39 -15.63
N GLY A 41 19.39 15.52 -14.54
CA GLY A 41 19.67 14.83 -13.29
C GLY A 41 19.37 13.34 -13.35
N ASN A 42 20.08 12.58 -12.51
CA ASN A 42 19.64 11.24 -12.15
C ASN A 42 18.32 11.31 -11.36
N GLU A 43 17.72 10.15 -11.07
CA GLU A 43 16.43 10.07 -10.39
C GLU A 43 16.35 10.93 -9.12
N GLN A 44 17.31 10.79 -8.20
CA GLN A 44 17.33 11.56 -6.96
C GLN A 44 17.42 13.07 -7.23
N VAL A 45 18.27 13.49 -8.18
CA VAL A 45 18.40 14.91 -8.55
C VAL A 45 17.10 15.45 -9.16
N ARG A 46 16.37 14.64 -9.95
CA ARG A 46 15.07 15.04 -10.49
C ARG A 46 14.01 15.11 -9.39
N LEU A 47 14.01 14.18 -8.45
CA LEU A 47 13.11 14.19 -7.28
C LEU A 47 13.36 15.42 -6.40
N ASP A 48 14.61 15.75 -6.14
CA ASP A 48 15.00 16.95 -5.39
C ASP A 48 14.59 18.22 -6.15
N ALA A 49 14.75 18.24 -7.48
CA ALA A 49 14.31 19.37 -8.31
C ALA A 49 12.79 19.57 -8.23
N VAL A 50 12.01 18.49 -8.34
CA VAL A 50 10.54 18.53 -8.22
C VAL A 50 10.12 18.95 -6.81
N THR A 51 10.78 18.44 -5.76
CA THR A 51 10.47 18.84 -4.38
C THR A 51 10.68 20.35 -4.16
N ASN A 52 11.78 20.89 -4.70
CA ASN A 52 12.10 22.31 -4.62
C ASN A 52 11.21 23.19 -5.51
N ALA A 53 10.44 22.62 -6.45
CA ALA A 53 9.57 23.38 -7.34
C ALA A 53 8.49 24.16 -6.57
N SER A 54 8.05 23.63 -5.43
CA SER A 54 7.10 24.29 -4.51
C SER A 54 7.54 25.69 -4.07
N ILE A 55 8.85 25.95 -3.97
CA ILE A 55 9.43 27.25 -3.57
C ILE A 55 9.16 28.33 -4.64
N TYR A 56 8.96 27.93 -5.89
CA TYR A 56 8.82 28.84 -7.03
C TYR A 56 7.36 29.03 -7.46
N GLY A 57 6.40 28.34 -6.82
CA GLY A 57 4.97 28.44 -7.13
C GLY A 57 4.69 28.27 -8.62
N ASP A 58 3.90 29.19 -9.18
CA ASP A 58 3.46 29.18 -10.57
C ASP A 58 4.61 29.11 -11.60
N GLU A 59 5.79 29.67 -11.28
CA GLU A 59 6.95 29.68 -12.18
C GLU A 59 7.51 28.27 -12.45
N ALA A 60 7.20 27.30 -11.59
CA ALA A 60 7.61 25.91 -11.73
C ALA A 60 6.50 24.98 -12.23
N LEU A 61 5.33 25.52 -12.58
CA LEU A 61 4.18 24.72 -13.02
C LEU A 61 4.51 23.83 -14.22
N ASP A 62 5.26 24.35 -15.20
CA ASP A 62 5.62 23.56 -16.39
C ASP A 62 6.57 22.40 -16.06
N ILE A 63 7.40 22.55 -15.03
CA ILE A 63 8.31 21.50 -14.55
C ILE A 63 7.51 20.42 -13.85
N LEU A 64 6.56 20.80 -12.98
CA LEU A 64 5.65 19.86 -12.32
C LEU A 64 4.80 19.07 -13.32
N VAL A 65 4.24 19.75 -14.34
CA VAL A 65 3.47 19.07 -15.40
C VAL A 65 4.36 18.13 -16.22
N LYS A 66 5.60 18.49 -16.52
CA LYS A 66 6.56 17.57 -17.17
C LYS A 66 6.90 16.37 -16.27
N ALA A 67 7.05 16.60 -14.97
CA ALA A 67 7.38 15.57 -13.99
C ALA A 67 6.28 14.51 -13.82
N LEU A 68 5.02 14.81 -14.13
CA LEU A 68 3.94 13.80 -14.21
C LEU A 68 4.19 12.70 -15.27
N LYS A 69 5.15 12.91 -16.18
CA LYS A 69 5.56 11.97 -17.23
C LYS A 69 6.98 11.46 -17.04
N ASP A 70 7.61 11.71 -15.89
CA ASP A 70 8.96 11.22 -15.60
C ASP A 70 9.01 9.68 -15.66
N ALA A 71 10.20 9.12 -15.88
CA ALA A 71 10.39 7.67 -15.86
C ALA A 71 10.28 7.09 -14.44
N SER A 72 10.70 7.83 -13.41
CA SER A 72 10.59 7.42 -12.01
C SER A 72 9.17 7.65 -11.47
N LEU A 73 8.60 6.61 -10.87
CA LEU A 73 7.31 6.69 -10.18
C LEU A 73 7.35 7.70 -9.02
N GLN A 74 8.44 7.75 -8.26
CA GLN A 74 8.59 8.67 -7.14
C GLN A 74 8.54 10.13 -7.60
N VAL A 75 9.18 10.44 -8.73
CA VAL A 75 9.15 11.78 -9.33
C VAL A 75 7.73 12.14 -9.79
N ARG A 76 7.02 11.22 -10.43
CA ARG A 76 5.61 11.41 -10.84
C ARG A 76 4.68 11.67 -9.65
N VAL A 77 4.83 10.87 -8.59
CA VAL A 77 4.04 11.00 -7.36
C VAL A 77 4.28 12.34 -6.68
N LYS A 78 5.55 12.74 -6.53
CA LYS A 78 5.89 14.01 -5.87
C LYS A 78 5.34 15.20 -6.65
N ALA A 79 5.42 15.17 -7.98
CA ALA A 79 4.82 16.19 -8.82
C ALA A 79 3.31 16.26 -8.67
N TYR A 80 2.63 15.10 -8.66
CA TYR A 80 1.19 15.01 -8.44
C TYR A 80 0.77 15.60 -7.08
N GLN A 81 1.47 15.26 -6.00
CA GLN A 81 1.22 15.78 -4.65
C GLN A 81 1.32 17.31 -4.62
N ILE A 82 2.42 17.87 -5.13
CA ILE A 82 2.64 19.32 -5.14
C ILE A 82 1.55 20.03 -5.97
N LEU A 83 1.20 19.49 -7.15
CA LEU A 83 0.14 20.08 -7.98
C LEU A 83 -1.22 20.08 -7.27
N LYS A 84 -1.55 19.00 -6.54
CA LYS A 84 -2.77 18.91 -5.73
C LYS A 84 -2.76 19.90 -4.56
N GLU A 85 -1.63 20.03 -3.85
CA GLU A 85 -1.48 20.98 -2.73
C GLU A 85 -1.62 22.43 -3.20
N LEU A 86 -1.09 22.77 -4.38
CA LEU A 86 -1.20 24.11 -4.96
C LEU A 86 -2.57 24.38 -5.59
N ASN A 87 -3.46 23.38 -5.69
CA ASN A 87 -4.69 23.43 -6.49
C ASN A 87 -4.44 23.87 -7.94
N GLN A 88 -3.37 23.36 -8.55
CA GLN A 88 -2.96 23.68 -9.91
C GLN A 88 -3.06 22.48 -10.84
N ALA A 89 -3.23 22.76 -12.14
CA ALA A 89 -3.30 21.75 -13.19
C ALA A 89 -4.32 20.63 -12.90
N GLU A 90 -5.55 21.01 -12.53
CA GLU A 90 -6.63 20.07 -12.24
C GLU A 90 -6.88 19.10 -13.41
N SER A 91 -6.80 19.57 -14.66
CA SER A 91 -6.92 18.71 -15.84
C SER A 91 -5.87 17.60 -15.90
N GLU A 92 -4.64 17.88 -15.45
CA GLU A 92 -3.53 16.92 -15.45
C GLU A 92 -3.62 15.96 -14.26
N THR A 93 -4.12 16.42 -13.12
CA THR A 93 -4.24 15.62 -11.89
C THR A 93 -5.57 14.89 -11.76
N ALA A 94 -6.60 15.26 -12.52
CA ALA A 94 -7.93 14.64 -12.45
C ALA A 94 -7.92 13.13 -12.74
N LYS A 95 -6.99 12.67 -13.59
CA LYS A 95 -6.85 11.24 -13.89
C LYS A 95 -6.18 10.46 -12.75
N GLY A 96 -5.41 11.12 -11.88
CA GLY A 96 -4.60 10.48 -10.85
C GLY A 96 -3.13 10.35 -11.25
N ILE A 97 -2.37 9.53 -10.53
CA ILE A 97 -0.97 9.26 -10.80
C ILE A 97 -0.87 8.29 -11.98
N ARG A 98 -0.17 8.69 -13.04
CA ARG A 98 0.11 7.80 -14.18
C ARG A 98 1.07 6.70 -13.77
N LEU A 99 0.67 5.45 -14.00
CA LEU A 99 1.51 4.28 -13.86
C LEU A 99 1.95 3.77 -15.23
N ASN A 100 3.23 3.46 -15.35
CA ASN A 100 3.88 2.91 -16.52
C ASN A 100 4.14 1.41 -16.32
N ILE A 101 4.30 0.69 -17.43
CA ILE A 101 4.66 -0.73 -17.40
C ILE A 101 5.98 -0.90 -16.66
N GLY A 102 6.02 -1.84 -15.71
CA GLY A 102 7.18 -2.11 -14.86
C GLY A 102 7.24 -1.28 -13.57
N ASP A 103 6.35 -0.32 -13.37
CA ASP A 103 6.19 0.31 -12.07
C ASP A 103 5.81 -0.74 -11.02
N LYS A 104 6.29 -0.53 -9.80
CA LYS A 104 5.92 -1.32 -8.63
C LYS A 104 4.97 -0.54 -7.75
N ILE A 105 3.89 -1.19 -7.33
CA ILE A 105 3.00 -0.72 -6.27
C ILE A 105 2.81 -1.84 -5.24
N TYR A 106 2.32 -1.49 -4.07
CA TYR A 106 2.13 -2.42 -2.96
C TYR A 106 0.65 -2.43 -2.60
N CYS A 107 0.00 -3.57 -2.80
CA CYS A 107 -1.41 -3.74 -2.51
C CYS A 107 -1.58 -4.42 -1.15
N VAL A 108 -2.39 -3.80 -0.29
CA VAL A 108 -2.83 -4.39 0.97
C VAL A 108 -4.03 -5.28 0.68
N TYR A 109 -3.90 -6.54 1.07
CA TYR A 109 -4.94 -7.55 0.99
C TYR A 109 -5.49 -7.86 2.37
N LEU A 110 -6.80 -8.12 2.43
CA LEU A 110 -7.43 -8.79 3.54
C LEU A 110 -7.50 -10.28 3.20
N SER A 111 -6.96 -11.10 4.09
CA SER A 111 -6.98 -12.55 3.93
C SER A 111 -8.41 -13.08 3.96
N SER A 112 -8.70 -14.07 3.12
CA SER A 112 -9.99 -14.76 3.19
C SER A 112 -9.97 -15.76 4.34
N LEU A 113 -11.11 -15.86 5.02
CA LEU A 113 -11.41 -16.92 5.96
C LEU A 113 -12.52 -17.76 5.34
N SER A 114 -12.23 -19.03 5.07
CA SER A 114 -13.23 -19.95 4.52
C SER A 114 -13.64 -21.02 5.54
N TYR A 115 -14.87 -21.50 5.37
CA TYR A 115 -15.60 -22.32 6.33
C TYR A 115 -15.85 -23.70 5.70
N GLY A 116 -15.24 -24.74 6.27
CA GLY A 116 -15.54 -26.13 5.93
C GLY A 116 -16.26 -26.83 7.08
N ASP A 117 -16.82 -28.01 6.80
CA ASP A 117 -17.51 -28.84 7.80
C ASP A 117 -16.61 -29.21 9.00
N ASP A 118 -15.29 -29.24 8.77
CA ASP A 118 -14.30 -29.76 9.69
C ASP A 118 -13.28 -28.67 10.16
N GLY A 119 -13.44 -27.39 9.75
CA GLY A 119 -12.58 -26.28 10.19
C GLY A 119 -12.47 -25.09 9.24
N TYR A 120 -11.50 -24.19 9.49
CA TYR A 120 -11.28 -22.95 8.74
C TYR A 120 -9.93 -22.90 8.03
N TYR A 121 -9.87 -22.21 6.89
CA TYR A 121 -8.62 -21.91 6.18
C TYR A 121 -8.39 -20.40 6.11
N VAL A 122 -7.17 -19.97 6.39
CA VAL A 122 -6.73 -18.60 6.16
C VAL A 122 -5.96 -18.58 4.84
N ARG A 123 -6.46 -17.87 3.83
CA ARG A 123 -5.60 -17.60 2.66
C ARG A 123 -5.00 -16.21 2.80
N ASP A 124 -3.70 -16.17 3.07
CA ASP A 124 -2.91 -14.95 3.23
C ASP A 124 -1.84 -14.77 2.14
N ALA A 125 -1.98 -15.52 1.05
CA ALA A 125 -1.17 -15.40 -0.14
C ALA A 125 -2.08 -15.28 -1.36
N ILE A 126 -1.58 -14.58 -2.38
CA ILE A 126 -2.13 -14.66 -3.72
C ILE A 126 -1.28 -15.69 -4.43
N ASP A 127 -1.65 -16.95 -4.25
CA ASP A 127 -1.09 -17.99 -5.09
C ASP A 127 -1.77 -17.89 -6.45
N ASP A 128 -0.99 -18.03 -7.51
CA ASP A 128 -1.52 -18.42 -8.81
C ASP A 128 -2.26 -19.73 -8.54
N ILE A 129 -3.58 -19.66 -8.42
CA ILE A 129 -4.40 -20.87 -8.45
C ILE A 129 -4.09 -21.44 -9.82
N ASP A 130 -3.22 -22.43 -9.88
CA ASP A 130 -2.95 -23.18 -11.09
C ASP A 130 -4.33 -23.59 -11.62
N ASP A 131 -4.73 -23.00 -12.74
CA ASP A 131 -5.99 -23.24 -13.45
C ASP A 131 -6.06 -24.69 -14.01
N GLU A 132 -5.34 -25.65 -13.39
CA GLU A 132 -5.29 -27.05 -13.82
C GLU A 132 -6.56 -27.84 -13.45
N ASP A 133 -7.50 -27.27 -12.68
CA ASP A 133 -8.85 -27.84 -12.53
C ASP A 133 -9.75 -27.38 -13.70
N GLU A 134 -9.43 -27.87 -14.90
CA GLU A 134 -10.03 -27.60 -16.22
C GLU A 134 -11.53 -27.97 -16.41
N ASP A 135 -12.33 -28.22 -15.36
CA ASP A 135 -13.67 -28.83 -15.52
C ASP A 135 -14.88 -28.00 -15.00
N TYR A 136 -14.72 -26.70 -14.72
CA TYR A 136 -15.86 -25.81 -14.39
C TYR A 136 -16.04 -24.68 -15.41
N ASP A 137 -16.68 -25.00 -16.53
CA ASP A 137 -16.97 -24.18 -17.72
C ASP A 137 -17.78 -22.86 -17.52
N GLU A 138 -18.00 -22.35 -16.30
CA GLU A 138 -18.94 -21.21 -16.12
C GLU A 138 -18.58 -20.15 -15.06
N TYR A 139 -17.39 -20.17 -14.47
CA TYR A 139 -16.94 -19.06 -13.63
C TYR A 139 -15.95 -18.18 -14.41
N GLU A 140 -16.45 -17.04 -14.91
CA GLU A 140 -15.62 -15.96 -15.47
C GLU A 140 -14.40 -15.73 -14.57
N GLU A 141 -13.21 -15.96 -15.13
CA GLU A 141 -11.92 -15.68 -14.53
C GLU A 141 -11.89 -14.28 -13.88
N ARG A 142 -12.18 -14.20 -12.58
CA ARG A 142 -11.76 -13.07 -11.75
C ARG A 142 -10.26 -13.22 -11.47
N SER A 143 -9.45 -13.15 -12.52
CA SER A 143 -8.01 -12.98 -12.39
C SER A 143 -7.71 -11.73 -11.57
N GLU A 144 -6.56 -11.68 -10.89
CA GLU A 144 -6.10 -10.48 -10.16
C GLU A 144 -6.26 -9.20 -10.99
N LYS A 145 -6.09 -9.31 -12.31
CA LYS A 145 -6.26 -8.22 -13.27
C LYS A 145 -7.67 -7.61 -13.22
N ASN A 146 -8.72 -8.41 -13.08
CA ASN A 146 -10.10 -7.93 -12.97
C ASN A 146 -10.40 -7.29 -11.60
N LEU A 147 -9.69 -7.71 -10.55
CA LEU A 147 -9.79 -7.09 -9.21
C LEU A 147 -9.07 -5.74 -9.17
N LEU A 148 -7.88 -5.67 -9.76
CA LEU A 148 -7.01 -4.50 -9.68
C LEU A 148 -7.36 -3.43 -10.72
N TYR A 149 -7.70 -3.81 -11.95
CA TYR A 149 -7.96 -2.88 -13.05
C TYR A 149 -9.45 -2.76 -13.35
N LYS A 150 -10.02 -1.57 -13.15
CA LYS A 150 -11.36 -1.24 -13.62
C LYS A 150 -11.31 -0.48 -14.94
N PRO A 151 -11.93 -0.98 -16.03
CA PRO A 151 -12.04 -0.21 -17.26
C PRO A 151 -12.98 0.99 -17.06
N GLN A 152 -12.62 2.14 -17.63
CA GLN A 152 -13.50 3.30 -17.73
C GLN A 152 -13.54 3.80 -19.19
N LEU A 153 -14.63 4.49 -19.55
CA LEU A 153 -14.98 4.94 -20.90
C LEU A 153 -13.82 5.56 -21.70
N ASP A 154 -13.89 5.36 -23.02
CA ASP A 154 -12.96 5.82 -24.04
C ASP A 154 -12.75 7.34 -23.99
N ASP A 155 -11.52 7.79 -23.72
CA ASP A 155 -11.15 9.19 -23.58
C ASP A 155 -10.47 9.77 -24.83
N GLY A 156 -10.54 9.05 -25.97
CA GLY A 156 -9.93 9.44 -27.23
C GLY A 156 -8.46 9.05 -27.37
N GLU A 157 -7.83 8.52 -26.31
CA GLU A 157 -6.54 7.80 -26.37
C GLU A 157 -6.70 6.28 -26.16
N GLY A 158 -7.94 5.78 -26.01
CA GLY A 158 -8.27 4.37 -25.76
C GLY A 158 -8.98 4.15 -24.41
N TYR A 159 -9.12 2.88 -24.00
CA TYR A 159 -9.66 2.53 -22.68
C TYR A 159 -8.66 2.87 -21.57
N ALA A 160 -9.02 3.76 -20.66
CA ALA A 160 -8.24 4.04 -19.46
C ALA A 160 -8.55 3.00 -18.37
N HIS A 161 -7.50 2.35 -17.86
CA HIS A 161 -7.58 1.49 -16.69
C HIS A 161 -7.27 2.26 -15.42
N TYR A 162 -8.04 1.99 -14.36
CA TYR A 162 -7.80 2.56 -13.04
C TYR A 162 -7.57 1.48 -12.01
N ILE A 163 -6.62 1.75 -11.10
CA ILE A 163 -6.47 0.97 -9.88
C ILE A 163 -7.32 1.62 -8.81
N ALA A 164 -8.31 0.87 -8.31
CA ALA A 164 -9.21 1.33 -7.28
C ALA A 164 -9.30 0.27 -6.18
N ALA A 165 -9.15 0.72 -4.93
CA ALA A 165 -9.56 -0.06 -3.78
C ALA A 165 -11.03 -0.48 -3.93
N LEU A 166 -11.34 -1.72 -3.59
CA LEU A 166 -12.73 -2.09 -3.35
C LEU A 166 -13.19 -1.36 -2.08
N LYS A 167 -14.40 -0.78 -2.11
CA LYS A 167 -15.02 -0.29 -0.88
C LYS A 167 -15.28 -1.52 -0.02
N TYR A 168 -14.41 -1.75 0.95
CA TYR A 168 -14.60 -2.78 1.94
C TYR A 168 -15.93 -2.53 2.65
N ASN A 169 -16.92 -3.37 2.37
CA ASN A 169 -18.15 -3.41 3.11
C ASN A 169 -18.03 -4.62 4.04
N GLU A 170 -17.94 -4.39 5.35
CA GLU A 170 -17.80 -5.43 6.39
C GLU A 170 -18.87 -6.54 6.27
N LYS A 171 -19.97 -6.29 5.56
CA LYS A 171 -21.09 -7.20 5.34
C LYS A 171 -21.02 -8.06 4.07
N SER A 172 -20.07 -7.84 3.16
CA SER A 172 -20.13 -8.43 1.80
C SER A 172 -19.07 -9.47 1.48
N ILE A 173 -18.29 -9.94 2.46
CA ILE A 173 -17.55 -11.19 2.27
C ILE A 173 -18.60 -12.29 2.47
N THR A 174 -19.24 -12.70 1.38
CA THR A 174 -20.03 -13.93 1.37
C THR A 174 -19.09 -15.09 1.67
N GLU A 175 -19.54 -16.05 2.48
CA GLU A 175 -18.77 -17.22 2.95
C GLU A 175 -18.15 -18.07 1.81
N GLU A 176 -18.48 -17.76 0.56
CA GLU A 176 -18.08 -18.45 -0.68
C GLU A 176 -16.83 -17.85 -1.37
N ASP A 177 -16.31 -16.69 -0.97
CA ASP A 177 -15.14 -16.09 -1.64
C ASP A 177 -13.82 -16.53 -0.97
N TYR A 178 -13.22 -17.58 -1.51
CA TYR A 178 -11.98 -18.21 -1.01
C TYR A 178 -10.70 -17.41 -1.29
N ARG A 179 -10.82 -16.16 -1.77
CA ARG A 179 -9.69 -15.36 -2.25
C ARG A 179 -9.45 -14.13 -1.38
N PRO A 180 -8.17 -13.77 -1.13
CA PRO A 180 -7.84 -12.49 -0.52
C PRO A 180 -8.44 -11.31 -1.30
N VAL A 181 -8.90 -10.29 -0.57
CA VAL A 181 -9.54 -9.12 -1.16
C VAL A 181 -8.59 -7.93 -1.13
N VAL A 182 -8.36 -7.29 -2.29
CA VAL A 182 -7.60 -6.04 -2.36
C VAL A 182 -8.34 -4.94 -1.59
N ILE A 183 -7.70 -4.41 -0.55
CA ILE A 183 -8.23 -3.32 0.28
C ILE A 183 -7.71 -1.97 -0.17
N SER A 184 -6.42 -1.84 -0.42
CA SER A 184 -5.86 -0.56 -0.85
C SER A 184 -4.52 -0.70 -1.58
N PRO A 185 -4.32 0.05 -2.68
CA PRO A 185 -3.01 0.20 -3.32
C PRO A 185 -2.19 1.32 -2.66
N HIS A 186 -0.88 1.14 -2.57
CA HIS A 186 0.10 2.09 -2.05
C HIS A 186 1.30 2.19 -2.98
N ILE A 187 1.95 3.34 -3.02
CA ILE A 187 3.19 3.50 -3.79
C ILE A 187 4.40 3.04 -2.98
N PHE A 188 4.42 3.36 -1.68
CA PHE A 188 5.52 3.05 -0.79
C PHE A 188 5.22 1.79 0.01
N ARG A 189 6.24 0.95 0.18
CA ARG A 189 6.09 -0.35 0.82
C ARG A 189 5.79 -0.19 2.30
N GLU A 190 6.47 0.73 2.95
CA GLU A 190 6.34 0.98 4.39
C GLU A 190 4.92 1.42 4.75
N GLU A 191 4.30 2.28 3.92
CA GLU A 191 2.90 2.70 4.09
C GLU A 191 1.93 1.52 3.93
N ALA A 192 2.20 0.63 2.96
CA ALA A 192 1.41 -0.58 2.76
C ALA A 192 1.53 -1.53 3.95
N GLU A 193 2.75 -1.74 4.46
CA GLU A 193 3.03 -2.61 5.60
C GLU A 193 2.38 -2.08 6.88
N GLU A 194 2.43 -0.77 7.12
CA GLU A 194 1.72 -0.12 8.23
C GLU A 194 0.20 -0.29 8.09
N ALA A 195 -0.36 -0.06 6.89
CA ALA A 195 -1.78 -0.24 6.65
C ALA A 195 -2.23 -1.70 6.82
N ALA A 196 -1.43 -2.66 6.36
CA ALA A 196 -1.69 -4.09 6.54
C ALA A 196 -1.64 -4.48 8.03
N GLU A 197 -0.67 -3.97 8.80
CA GLU A 197 -0.57 -4.21 10.25
C GLU A 197 -1.79 -3.64 11.00
N ILE A 198 -2.22 -2.42 10.67
CA ILE A 198 -3.43 -1.81 11.26
C ILE A 198 -4.66 -2.68 10.95
N LEU A 199 -4.79 -3.13 9.70
CA LEU A 199 -5.91 -3.96 9.26
C LEU A 199 -5.89 -5.34 9.94
N HIS A 200 -4.73 -5.97 10.04
CA HIS A 200 -4.52 -7.24 10.74
C HIS A 200 -4.99 -7.14 12.19
N ARG A 201 -4.51 -6.11 12.92
CA ARG A 201 -4.92 -5.85 14.31
C ARG A 201 -6.41 -5.63 14.46
N LYS A 202 -7.01 -4.85 13.56
CA LYS A 202 -8.47 -4.64 13.53
C LYS A 202 -9.19 -5.97 13.33
N ARG A 203 -8.69 -6.81 12.42
CA ARG A 203 -9.32 -8.09 12.09
C ARG A 203 -9.23 -9.09 13.23
N LEU A 204 -8.12 -9.14 13.98
CA LEU A 204 -7.98 -9.99 15.18
C LEU A 204 -9.13 -9.76 16.19
N LEU A 205 -9.57 -8.51 16.38
CA LEU A 205 -10.69 -8.18 17.26
C LEU A 205 -12.06 -8.60 16.71
N GLN A 206 -12.16 -8.86 15.40
CA GLN A 206 -13.40 -9.24 14.71
C GLN A 206 -13.54 -10.74 14.48
N VAL A 207 -12.51 -11.55 14.77
CA VAL A 207 -12.61 -13.01 14.74
C VAL A 207 -13.50 -13.46 15.91
N TYR A 208 -14.80 -13.64 15.67
CA TYR A 208 -15.81 -13.82 16.73
C TYR A 208 -16.13 -15.29 17.07
N TYR A 209 -16.26 -16.18 16.09
CA TYR A 209 -16.89 -17.50 16.31
C TYR A 209 -15.91 -18.70 16.35
N GLU A 210 -14.65 -18.55 15.94
CA GLU A 210 -14.03 -19.60 15.07
C GLU A 210 -12.58 -19.92 15.35
N TYR A 211 -11.99 -19.22 16.31
CA TYR A 211 -10.56 -19.38 16.60
C TYR A 211 -10.18 -20.80 17.06
N GLY A 212 -11.12 -21.69 17.36
CA GLY A 212 -10.82 -23.07 17.81
C GLY A 212 -10.74 -24.12 16.72
N MET A 213 -11.06 -23.79 15.46
CA MET A 213 -11.13 -24.78 14.37
C MET A 213 -10.31 -24.37 13.14
N ILE A 214 -9.35 -23.44 13.25
CA ILE A 214 -8.54 -23.06 12.08
C ILE A 214 -7.58 -24.22 11.80
N TYR A 215 -7.63 -24.80 10.61
CA TYR A 215 -6.86 -25.98 10.22
C TYR A 215 -5.35 -25.79 10.23
N GLU A 216 -4.92 -24.58 9.87
CA GLU A 216 -3.51 -24.17 9.91
C GLU A 216 -3.03 -23.88 11.34
N GLN A 217 -3.85 -24.21 12.34
CA GLN A 217 -3.41 -24.17 13.71
C GLN A 217 -2.47 -25.31 14.02
N ASN A 218 -1.37 -24.94 14.65
CA ASN A 218 -0.55 -25.92 15.33
C ASN A 218 -1.37 -26.54 16.46
N TYR A 219 -1.46 -27.86 16.50
CA TYR A 219 -2.11 -28.56 17.60
C TYR A 219 -1.26 -28.42 18.85
N TYR A 220 -1.70 -27.58 19.79
CA TYR A 220 -1.05 -27.42 21.08
C TYR A 220 -1.75 -28.22 22.16
N ASP A 221 -0.98 -28.97 22.93
CA ASP A 221 -1.51 -29.60 24.13
C ASP A 221 -1.73 -28.57 25.26
N LYS A 222 -2.39 -29.02 26.33
CA LYS A 222 -2.73 -28.17 27.48
C LYS A 222 -1.50 -27.62 28.19
N ASP A 223 -0.40 -28.37 28.21
CA ASP A 223 0.80 -27.96 28.92
C ASP A 223 1.52 -26.84 28.15
N GLN A 224 1.57 -26.94 26.82
CA GLN A 224 2.08 -25.89 25.94
C GLN A 224 1.26 -24.60 26.07
N LEU A 225 -0.07 -24.69 26.02
CA LEU A 225 -0.95 -23.53 26.21
C LEU A 225 -0.82 -22.91 27.61
N ASN A 226 -0.75 -23.73 28.66
CA ASN A 226 -0.52 -23.24 30.02
C ASN A 226 0.86 -22.56 30.16
N GLN A 227 1.89 -23.12 29.51
CA GLN A 227 3.22 -22.55 29.51
C GLN A 227 3.24 -21.19 28.81
N TRP A 228 2.60 -21.09 27.64
CA TRP A 228 2.44 -19.81 26.93
C TRP A 228 1.73 -18.76 27.80
N CYS A 229 0.66 -19.15 28.50
CA CYS A 229 -0.02 -18.24 29.43
C CYS A 229 0.89 -17.76 30.56
N LYS A 230 1.70 -18.64 31.16
CA LYS A 230 2.66 -18.27 32.22
C LYS A 230 3.72 -17.30 31.71
N GLU A 231 4.31 -17.59 30.55
CA GLU A 231 5.34 -16.74 29.93
C GLU A 231 4.84 -15.35 29.57
N ASN A 232 3.54 -15.23 29.26
CA ASN A 232 2.90 -13.96 28.93
C ASN A 232 2.11 -13.35 30.11
N ASN A 233 2.34 -13.83 31.34
CA ASN A 233 1.72 -13.32 32.58
C ASN A 233 0.18 -13.30 32.55
N LEU A 234 -0.44 -14.29 31.91
CA LEU A 234 -1.89 -14.44 31.88
C LEU A 234 -2.37 -15.31 33.04
N SER A 235 -3.23 -14.75 33.89
CA SER A 235 -3.91 -15.48 34.98
C SER A 235 -5.05 -16.38 34.48
N ILE A 236 -4.78 -17.17 33.45
CA ILE A 236 -5.70 -18.15 32.87
C ILE A 236 -5.02 -19.52 32.88
N ALA A 237 -5.75 -20.55 33.27
CA ALA A 237 -5.26 -21.93 33.33
C ALA A 237 -6.29 -22.87 32.74
N CYS A 238 -5.85 -24.00 32.18
CA CYS A 238 -6.76 -25.02 31.66
C CYS A 238 -7.61 -25.63 32.77
N LYS A 239 -8.92 -25.86 32.51
CA LYS A 239 -9.79 -26.58 33.45
C LYS A 239 -9.57 -28.10 33.32
N ARG A 240 -9.84 -28.85 34.39
CA ARG A 240 -9.59 -30.30 34.49
C ARG A 240 -10.16 -31.12 33.34
N ASN A 241 -11.34 -30.77 32.83
CA ASN A 241 -12.05 -31.50 31.76
C ASN A 241 -12.20 -30.65 30.47
N GLU A 242 -11.42 -29.59 30.33
CA GLU A 242 -11.47 -28.74 29.15
C GLU A 242 -10.52 -29.26 28.08
N GLU A 243 -11.02 -29.41 26.86
CA GLU A 243 -10.24 -29.77 25.67
C GLU A 243 -9.29 -28.62 25.28
N SER A 244 -8.18 -28.94 24.63
CA SER A 244 -7.13 -27.96 24.30
C SER A 244 -7.67 -26.84 23.40
N GLU A 245 -8.51 -27.18 22.42
CA GLU A 245 -9.15 -26.25 21.48
C GLU A 245 -10.05 -25.27 22.25
N LYS A 246 -10.86 -25.78 23.19
CA LYS A 246 -11.69 -24.95 24.07
C LYS A 246 -10.86 -24.03 24.95
N PHE A 247 -9.72 -24.52 25.45
CA PHE A 247 -8.82 -23.70 26.26
C PHE A 247 -8.17 -22.58 25.42
N GLN A 248 -7.68 -22.91 24.22
CA GLN A 248 -7.13 -21.96 23.26
C GLN A 248 -8.14 -20.87 22.88
N VAL A 249 -9.38 -21.23 22.56
CA VAL A 249 -10.48 -20.27 22.32
C VAL A 249 -10.68 -19.36 23.52
N ARG A 250 -10.64 -19.90 24.75
CA ARG A 250 -10.80 -19.08 25.95
C ARG A 250 -9.64 -18.12 26.15
N ILE A 251 -8.41 -18.52 25.86
CA ILE A 251 -7.24 -17.61 25.91
C ILE A 251 -7.48 -16.46 24.92
N TYR A 252 -7.81 -16.76 23.67
CA TYR A 252 -8.05 -15.76 22.63
C TYR A 252 -9.16 -14.77 23.00
N ARG A 253 -10.32 -15.28 23.43
CA ARG A 253 -11.44 -14.43 23.88
C ARG A 253 -11.06 -13.56 25.07
N THR A 254 -10.30 -14.11 26.02
CA THR A 254 -9.82 -13.33 27.17
C THR A 254 -8.91 -12.18 26.72
N LEU A 255 -8.08 -12.38 25.69
CA LEU A 255 -7.22 -11.35 25.13
C LEU A 255 -8.03 -10.29 24.35
N GLN A 256 -9.05 -10.71 23.59
CA GLN A 256 -9.99 -9.81 22.91
C GLN A 256 -10.78 -8.95 23.90
N ASP A 257 -11.38 -9.55 24.93
CA ASP A 257 -12.20 -8.86 25.94
C ASP A 257 -11.39 -7.80 26.71
N LYS A 258 -10.09 -8.05 26.90
CA LYS A 258 -9.16 -7.11 27.53
C LYS A 258 -8.57 -6.09 26.56
N LEU A 259 -8.91 -6.17 25.27
CA LEU A 259 -8.34 -5.36 24.19
C LEU A 259 -6.80 -5.38 24.18
N ASN A 260 -6.20 -6.51 24.58
CA ASN A 260 -4.75 -6.65 24.61
C ASN A 260 -4.23 -7.08 23.23
N ILE A 261 -4.21 -6.14 22.29
CA ILE A 261 -3.91 -6.37 20.87
C ILE A 261 -2.51 -6.99 20.67
N GLU A 262 -1.51 -6.56 21.44
CA GLU A 262 -0.14 -7.09 21.32
C GLU A 262 -0.07 -8.57 21.71
N LEU A 263 -0.67 -8.94 22.84
CA LEU A 263 -0.73 -10.36 23.22
C LEU A 263 -1.65 -11.16 22.30
N LEU A 264 -2.71 -10.55 21.78
CA LEU A 264 -3.61 -11.19 20.83
C LEU A 264 -2.88 -11.53 19.53
N LYS A 265 -2.09 -10.59 19.00
CA LYS A 265 -1.23 -10.81 17.84
C LYS A 265 -0.19 -11.90 18.12
N LYS A 266 0.53 -11.80 19.24
CA LYS A 266 1.52 -12.82 19.62
C LYS A 266 0.90 -14.21 19.81
N PHE A 267 -0.33 -14.28 20.33
CA PHE A 267 -1.04 -15.55 20.48
C PHE A 267 -1.51 -16.09 19.14
N TRP A 268 -1.99 -15.21 18.26
CA TRP A 268 -2.32 -15.56 16.89
C TRP A 268 -1.12 -16.14 16.15
N GLU A 269 0.02 -15.46 16.13
CA GLU A 269 1.27 -15.94 15.51
C GLU A 269 1.78 -17.25 16.14
N TYR A 270 1.54 -17.45 17.43
CA TYR A 270 1.86 -18.70 18.11
C TYR A 270 0.98 -19.85 17.63
N THR A 271 -0.30 -19.58 17.38
CA THR A 271 -1.32 -20.60 17.15
C THR A 271 -1.61 -20.88 15.69
N VAL A 272 -1.58 -19.86 14.84
CA VAL A 272 -2.01 -19.88 13.44
C VAL A 272 -0.83 -19.47 12.57
N SER A 273 -0.55 -20.26 11.54
CA SER A 273 0.49 -19.94 10.55
C SER A 273 -0.10 -19.08 9.43
N GLY A 274 -0.44 -17.82 9.71
CA GLY A 274 -0.97 -16.93 8.67
C GLY A 274 -1.29 -15.52 9.15
N HIS A 275 -1.38 -14.58 8.23
CA HIS A 275 -1.74 -13.19 8.49
C HIS A 275 -3.20 -12.95 8.10
N LEU A 276 -3.91 -12.11 8.85
CA LEU A 276 -5.27 -11.67 8.50
C LEU A 276 -5.31 -10.51 7.49
N ALA A 277 -4.16 -9.90 7.23
CA ALA A 277 -3.94 -8.91 6.19
C ALA A 277 -2.46 -8.91 5.85
N PHE A 278 -2.14 -8.68 4.58
CA PHE A 278 -0.77 -8.77 4.07
C PHE A 278 -0.54 -7.81 2.90
N VAL A 279 0.73 -7.64 2.53
CA VAL A 279 1.14 -6.80 1.41
C VAL A 279 1.63 -7.69 0.27
N HIS A 280 1.19 -7.38 -0.94
CA HIS A 280 1.69 -7.99 -2.17
C HIS A 280 2.23 -6.92 -3.12
N GLU A 281 3.43 -7.16 -3.66
CA GLU A 281 4.05 -6.29 -4.66
C GLU A 281 3.41 -6.56 -6.03
N CYS A 282 2.73 -5.58 -6.60
CA CYS A 282 2.16 -5.67 -7.94
C CYS A 282 3.05 -4.94 -8.94
N ILE A 283 3.44 -5.64 -10.02
CA ILE A 283 4.13 -5.02 -11.16
C ILE A 283 3.10 -4.64 -12.21
N ILE A 284 3.12 -3.36 -12.60
CA ILE A 284 2.18 -2.82 -13.57
C ILE A 284 2.45 -3.40 -14.97
N ASP A 285 1.46 -4.08 -15.54
CA ASP A 285 1.56 -4.78 -16.83
C ASP A 285 1.11 -3.92 -18.03
N ARG A 286 0.38 -2.83 -17.76
CA ARG A 286 -0.16 -1.89 -18.75
C ARG A 286 -0.21 -0.48 -18.21
N LYS A 287 -0.20 0.51 -19.10
CA LYS A 287 -0.38 1.92 -18.70
C LYS A 287 -1.76 2.10 -18.05
N CYS A 288 -1.78 2.64 -16.84
CA CYS A 288 -3.01 2.89 -16.10
C CYS A 288 -2.84 4.12 -15.20
N TYR A 289 -3.88 4.45 -14.43
CA TYR A 289 -3.83 5.52 -13.45
C TYR A 289 -4.20 5.01 -12.06
N LEU A 290 -3.42 5.40 -11.06
CA LEU A 290 -3.78 5.24 -9.66
C LEU A 290 -4.51 6.50 -9.19
N ARG A 291 -5.75 6.32 -8.71
CA ARG A 291 -6.50 7.38 -8.02
C ARG A 291 -6.36 7.18 -6.52
N PRO A 292 -5.56 8.00 -5.82
CA PRO A 292 -5.46 7.93 -4.36
C PRO A 292 -6.83 8.28 -3.78
N ASN A 293 -7.36 7.44 -2.90
CA ASN A 293 -8.70 7.66 -2.39
C ASN A 293 -8.80 8.88 -1.47
N HIS A 294 -7.72 9.32 -0.80
CA HIS A 294 -7.58 10.61 -0.11
C HIS A 294 -6.08 10.97 0.03
N ASN A 295 -5.76 12.21 0.42
CA ASN A 295 -4.41 12.80 0.46
C ASN A 295 -3.36 11.86 1.07
N PHE A 296 -2.23 11.71 0.35
CA PHE A 296 -0.96 11.20 0.89
C PHE A 296 -0.44 12.11 2.00
#